data_AF-A0A933J7M9-F1
#
_entry.id   AF-A0A933J7M9-F1
#
_cell.length_a   1.000
_cell.length_b   1.000
_cell.length_c   1.000
_cell.angle_alpha   90.00
_cell.angle_beta   90.00
_cell.angle_gamma   90.00
#
_symmetry.space_group_name_H-M   'P 1'
#
loop_
_entity.id
_entity.type
_entity.pdbx_description
1 polymer ?
#
loop_
_entity_poly.entity_id
_entity_poly.type
_entity_poly.pdbx_seq_one_letter_code
_entity_poly.pdbx_strand_id
1 'polypeptide(L)'
;MFMPVSGFMLNFDARRYVYDKYTAYSLGTEYALFGGPETMSGLSLRGGVNGGAAAASAAGAFSAGAGIKLMNADLDYAVSPEGKLGSAQRITLKKKF
;
A
#
# COMPACT_ATOMS: atom_id res chain seq x y z
N MET A 1 2.58 5.58 30.52
CA MET A 1 3.73 5.50 29.61
C MET A 1 3.24 4.88 28.32
N PHE A 2 3.11 5.67 27.24
CA PHE A 2 2.52 5.25 25.96
C PHE A 2 3.66 4.86 25.03
N MET A 3 3.72 3.58 24.63
CA MET A 3 4.68 3.12 23.62
C MET A 3 4.07 3.35 22.23
N PRO A 4 4.68 4.15 21.34
CA PRO A 4 4.29 4.12 19.93
C PRO A 4 4.65 2.73 19.42
N VAL A 5 3.65 1.91 19.08
CA VAL A 5 3.92 0.65 18.38
C VAL A 5 4.26 1.03 16.95
N SER A 6 5.56 1.21 16.70
CA SER A 6 6.10 1.15 15.36
C SER A 6 5.84 -0.26 14.83
N GLY A 7 5.02 -0.32 13.80
CA GLY A 7 4.57 -1.57 13.21
C GLY A 7 5.26 -1.79 11.88
N PHE A 8 5.80 -2.98 11.67
CA PHE A 8 6.22 -3.42 10.35
C PHE A 8 5.30 -4.55 9.91
N MET A 9 4.64 -4.38 8.77
CA MET A 9 3.81 -5.41 8.16
C MET A 9 4.42 -5.83 6.83
N LEU A 10 4.45 -7.15 6.64
CA LEU A 10 4.82 -7.79 5.38
C LEU A 10 3.59 -8.47 4.82
N ASN A 11 3.26 -8.15 3.58
CA ASN A 11 2.15 -8.73 2.85
C ASN A 11 2.70 -9.48 1.64
N PHE A 12 2.40 -10.76 1.54
CA PHE A 12 2.68 -11.57 0.36
C PHE A 12 1.37 -12.21 -0.09
N ASP A 13 0.99 -11.97 -1.35
CA ASP A 13 -0.18 -12.58 -1.98
C ASP A 13 0.25 -13.13 -3.35
N ALA A 14 -0.15 -14.35 -3.66
CA ALA A 14 0.13 -15.02 -4.92
C ALA A 14 -1.16 -15.68 -5.42
N ARG A 15 -1.61 -15.27 -6.60
CA ARG A 15 -2.84 -15.75 -7.24
C ARG A 15 -2.52 -16.30 -8.61
N ARG A 16 -2.90 -17.56 -8.85
CA ARG A 16 -2.76 -18.20 -10.16
C ARG A 16 -4.11 -18.22 -10.87
N TYR A 17 -4.19 -17.56 -12.02
CA TYR A 17 -5.36 -17.60 -12.87
C TYR A 17 -5.20 -18.74 -13.87
N VAL A 18 -5.85 -19.87 -13.56
CA VAL A 18 -5.73 -21.12 -14.32
C VAL A 18 -6.23 -20.96 -15.75
N TYR A 19 -7.32 -20.21 -15.93
CA TYR A 19 -7.92 -19.97 -17.26
C TYR A 19 -7.12 -19.00 -18.12
N ASP A 20 -6.54 -17.96 -17.53
CA ASP A 20 -5.76 -16.94 -18.27
C ASP A 20 -4.26 -17.25 -18.34
N LYS A 21 -3.81 -18.42 -17.84
CA LYS A 21 -2.41 -18.89 -17.84
C LYS A 21 -1.40 -17.91 -17.24
N TYR A 22 -1.80 -17.00 -16.36
CA TYR A 22 -0.87 -16.10 -15.67
C TYR A 22 -0.92 -16.26 -14.15
N THR A 23 0.23 -16.02 -13.52
CA THR A 23 0.38 -15.94 -12.07
C THR A 23 0.61 -14.48 -11.70
N ALA A 24 -0.26 -13.94 -10.87
CA ALA A 24 -0.07 -12.65 -10.22
C ALA A 24 0.57 -12.88 -8.85
N TYR A 25 1.55 -12.07 -8.50
CA TYR A 25 2.13 -12.05 -7.16
C TYR A 25 2.27 -10.60 -6.70
N SER A 26 2.16 -10.36 -5.41
CA SER A 26 2.39 -9.06 -4.79
C SER A 26 3.14 -9.24 -3.49
N LEU A 27 4.20 -8.46 -3.34
CA LEU A 27 4.98 -8.35 -2.13
C LEU A 27 4.93 -6.89 -1.68
N GLY A 28 4.33 -6.62 -0.53
CA GLY A 28 4.20 -5.30 0.06
C GLY A 28 4.83 -5.25 1.44
N THR A 29 5.40 -4.11 1.77
CA THR A 29 5.87 -3.76 3.10
C THR A 29 5.16 -2.49 3.55
N GLU A 30 4.77 -2.44 4.81
CA GLU A 30 4.19 -1.26 5.43
C GLU A 30 4.90 -0.99 6.75
N TYR A 31 5.32 0.26 6.92
CA TYR A 31 5.97 0.79 8.12
C TYR A 31 5.06 1.85 8.73
N ALA A 32 4.44 1.52 9.86
CA ALA A 32 3.78 2.51 10.71
C ALA A 32 4.87 3.21 11.55
N LEU A 33 5.14 4.48 11.24
CA LEU A 33 6.16 5.26 11.93
C LEU A 33 5.71 5.66 13.33
N PHE A 34 4.44 6.05 13.46
CA PHE A 34 3.78 6.27 14.75
C PHE A 34 2.27 6.25 14.54
N GLY A 35 1.55 6.00 15.62
CA GLY A 35 0.09 5.94 15.62
C GLY A 35 -0.43 4.52 15.48
N GLY A 36 -1.10 4.05 16.53
CA GLY A 36 -1.78 2.77 16.58
C GLY A 36 -3.28 2.85 16.22
N PRO A 37 -4.00 1.73 16.31
CA PRO A 37 -5.45 1.67 16.07
C PRO A 37 -6.23 2.71 16.90
N GLU A 38 -5.78 2.93 18.15
CA GLU A 38 -6.38 3.81 19.15
C GLU A 38 -5.92 5.27 19.08
N THR A 39 -4.88 5.59 18.28
CA THR A 39 -4.34 6.96 18.26
C THR A 39 -5.07 7.84 17.26
N MET A 40 -5.29 9.09 17.67
CA MET A 40 -5.86 10.13 16.83
C MET A 40 -4.89 10.55 15.71
N SER A 41 -3.58 10.44 15.92
CA SER A 41 -2.58 10.79 14.89
C SER A 41 -1.75 9.57 14.50
N GLY A 42 -1.47 9.40 13.21
CA GLY A 42 -0.56 8.36 12.75
C GLY A 42 0.05 8.66 11.39
N LEU A 43 1.19 8.02 11.11
CA LEU A 43 1.91 8.08 9.86
C LEU A 43 2.34 6.67 9.47
N SER A 44 2.05 6.28 8.24
CA SER A 44 2.44 5.02 7.63
C SER A 44 3.14 5.27 6.30
N LEU A 45 4.13 4.45 6.00
CA LEU A 45 4.81 4.39 4.70
C LEU A 45 4.61 2.98 4.14
N ARG A 46 4.28 2.87 2.87
CA ARG A 46 4.12 1.58 2.19
C ARG A 46 4.96 1.53 0.93
N GLY A 47 5.56 0.39 0.69
CA GLY A 47 6.29 0.08 -0.54
C GLY A 47 5.94 -1.32 -0.98
N GLY A 48 5.89 -1.59 -2.27
CA GLY A 48 5.58 -2.93 -2.72
C GLY A 48 5.89 -3.14 -4.18
N VAL A 49 6.04 -4.40 -4.55
CA VAL A 49 6.21 -4.85 -5.93
C VAL A 49 5.09 -5.82 -6.27
N ASN A 50 4.51 -5.65 -7.46
CA ASN A 50 3.45 -6.49 -7.99
C ASN A 50 3.94 -7.06 -9.31
N GLY A 51 3.91 -8.38 -9.49
CA GLY A 51 4.28 -9.01 -10.75
C GLY A 51 3.18 -9.91 -11.30
N GLY A 52 3.33 -10.27 -12.57
CA GLY A 52 2.34 -11.00 -13.36
C GLY A 52 2.02 -10.28 -14.67
N ALA A 53 1.06 -10.79 -15.45
CA ALA A 53 0.75 -10.27 -16.79
C ALA A 53 0.30 -8.79 -16.84
N ALA A 54 0.00 -8.19 -15.69
CA ALA A 54 -0.32 -6.76 -15.55
C ALA A 54 0.91 -5.86 -15.32
N ALA A 55 2.06 -6.43 -14.95
CA ALA A 55 3.34 -5.74 -14.80
C ALA A 55 4.13 -5.91 -16.10
N ALA A 56 3.75 -5.16 -17.14
CA ALA A 56 4.39 -5.21 -18.46
C ALA A 56 5.84 -4.68 -18.43
N SER A 57 6.27 -4.05 -17.33
CA SER A 57 7.61 -3.52 -17.11
C SER A 57 8.02 -3.67 -15.63
N ALA A 58 9.32 -3.74 -15.37
CA ALA A 58 9.86 -3.77 -14.00
C ALA A 58 9.52 -2.49 -13.20
N ALA A 59 9.36 -1.35 -13.88
CA ALA A 59 8.93 -0.09 -13.26
C ALA A 59 7.44 -0.13 -12.88
N GLY A 60 6.63 -0.86 -13.64
CA GLY A 60 5.20 -1.05 -13.41
C GLY A 60 4.84 -1.97 -12.26
N ALA A 61 5.81 -2.78 -11.86
CA ALA A 61 5.69 -3.60 -10.68
C ALA A 61 5.75 -2.77 -9.40
N PHE A 62 6.46 -1.65 -9.38
CA PHE A 62 6.72 -0.90 -8.16
C PHE A 62 5.51 -0.06 -7.71
N SER A 63 5.31 0.01 -6.41
CA SER A 63 4.32 0.86 -5.75
C SER A 63 4.92 1.45 -4.49
N ALA A 64 4.60 2.71 -4.23
CA ALA A 64 4.97 3.40 -3.01
C ALA A 64 3.79 4.23 -2.51
N GLY A 65 3.68 4.46 -1.22
CA GLY A 65 2.65 5.31 -0.65
C GLY A 65 2.97 5.77 0.75
N ALA A 66 2.23 6.78 1.19
CA ALA A 66 2.25 7.30 2.53
C ALA A 66 0.82 7.54 2.99
N GLY A 67 0.51 7.17 4.22
CA GLY A 67 -0.80 7.39 4.83
C GLY A 67 -0.64 8.20 6.11
N ILE A 68 -1.44 9.25 6.26
CA ILE A 68 -1.57 9.99 7.52
C ILE A 68 -2.96 9.79 8.09
N LYS A 69 -3.02 9.66 9.41
CA LYS A 69 -4.26 9.61 10.19
C LYS A 69 -4.29 10.81 11.11
N LEU A 70 -5.39 11.54 11.12
CA LEU A 70 -5.64 12.72 11.93
C LEU A 70 -7.08 12.74 12.44
N MET A 71 -7.23 12.55 13.75
CA MET A 71 -8.46 12.35 14.50
C MET A 71 -9.33 11.23 13.90
N ASN A 72 -10.23 11.62 13.00
CA ASN A 72 -11.20 10.74 12.35
C ASN A 72 -11.04 10.78 10.82
N ALA A 73 -9.96 11.38 10.31
CA ALA A 73 -9.64 11.46 8.90
C ALA A 73 -8.38 10.64 8.60
N ASP A 74 -8.47 9.76 7.61
CA ASP A 74 -7.33 9.05 7.04
C ASP A 74 -7.10 9.59 5.63
N LEU A 75 -5.87 10.00 5.33
CA LEU A 75 -5.44 10.44 4.00
C LEU A 75 -4.32 9.51 3.54
N ASP A 76 -4.58 8.73 2.50
CA ASP A 76 -3.61 7.85 1.86
C ASP A 76 -3.22 8.39 0.48
N TYR A 77 -1.92 8.56 0.28
CA TYR A 77 -1.32 8.87 -1.02
C TYR A 77 -0.55 7.64 -1.51
N ALA A 78 -0.84 7.17 -2.72
CA ALA A 78 -0.15 6.05 -3.34
C ALA A 78 0.21 6.35 -4.80
N VAL A 79 1.40 5.91 -5.21
CA VAL A 79 1.95 6.05 -6.55
C VAL A 79 2.32 4.68 -7.07
N SER A 80 1.98 4.41 -8.33
CA SER A 80 2.40 3.23 -9.07
C SER A 80 2.89 3.69 -10.45
N PRO A 81 4.21 3.67 -10.73
CA PRO A 81 4.80 4.33 -11.89
C PRO A 81 4.29 3.83 -13.25
N GLU A 82 3.99 2.53 -13.41
CA GLU A 82 3.48 1.97 -14.67
C GLU A 82 2.50 0.80 -14.45
N GLY A 83 1.28 1.07 -13.99
CA GLY A 83 0.24 0.03 -13.88
C GLY A 83 -0.57 -0.16 -15.17
N LYS A 84 -1.58 -1.04 -15.15
CA LYS A 84 -2.63 -1.15 -16.21
C LYS A 84 -3.35 0.18 -16.53
N LEU A 85 -3.21 1.20 -15.67
CA LEU A 85 -3.79 2.55 -15.82
C LEU A 85 -2.73 3.63 -16.13
N GLY A 86 -1.48 3.25 -16.44
CA GLY A 86 -0.35 4.19 -16.59
C GLY A 86 0.26 4.60 -15.25
N SER A 87 0.99 5.72 -15.23
CA SER A 87 1.49 6.35 -13.99
C SER A 87 0.30 6.85 -13.17
N ALA A 88 -0.11 6.03 -12.21
CA ALA A 88 -1.31 6.25 -11.43
C ALA A 88 -0.94 6.81 -10.06
N GLN A 89 -1.44 8.01 -9.78
CA GLN A 89 -1.39 8.62 -8.45
C GLN A 89 -2.79 8.53 -7.84
N ARG A 90 -2.91 7.87 -6.69
CA ARG A 90 -4.17 7.69 -5.97
C ARG A 90 -4.11 8.47 -4.67
N ILE A 91 -5.07 9.37 -4.51
CA ILE A 91 -5.35 10.07 -3.25
C ILE A 91 -6.64 9.48 -2.71
N THR A 92 -6.61 8.92 -1.51
CA THR A 92 -7.80 8.39 -0.83
C THR A 92 -8.00 9.17 0.46
N LEU A 93 -9.20 9.73 0.63
CA LEU A 93 -9.62 10.39 1.85
C LEU A 93 -10.75 9.58 2.48
N LYS A 94 -10.60 9.21 3.74
CA LYS A 94 -11.64 8.56 4.54
C LYS A 94 -11.93 9.42 5.75
N LYS A 95 -13.20 9.74 5.98
CA LYS A 95 -13.67 10.42 7.19
C LYS A 95 -14.64 9.50 7.92
N LYS A 96 -14.37 9.23 9.20
CA LYS A 96 -15.29 8.52 10.10
C LYS A 96 -16.12 9.55 10.87
N PHE A 97 -17.44 9.38 10.88
CA PHE A 97 -18.40 10.17 11.64
C PHE A 97 -18.72 9.49 12.96
#